data_AF-A0A963EG17-F1
#
_entry.id   AF-A0A963EG17-F1
#
_cell.length_a   1.000
_cell.length_b   1.000
_cell.length_c   1.000
_cell.angle_alpha   90.00
_cell.angle_beta   90.00
_cell.angle_gamma   90.00
#
_symmetry.space_group_name_H-M   'P 1'
#
loop_
_entity.id
_entity.type
_entity.pdbx_description
1 polymer ?
#
loop_
_entity_poly.entity_id
_entity_poly.type
_entity_poly.pdbx_seq_one_letter_code
_entity_poly.pdbx_strand_id
1 'polypeptide(L)'
;MGSDSGWKRVLRGVLLTIVALFFLFPIFWVFLMSFQTNETILRIPPSIVFEPTLQNYVALISGKLVSNAGVLEIAFMKNLGNSLILSVVSV
;
A
#
# COMPACT_ATOMS: atom_id res chain seq x y z
N MET A 1 -9.59 -39.98 -18.69
CA MET A 1 -9.66 -38.76 -17.87
C MET A 1 -8.79 -38.95 -16.66
N GLY A 2 -7.61 -38.31 -16.65
CA GLY A 2 -6.55 -38.59 -15.69
C GLY A 2 -6.98 -38.31 -14.26
N SER A 3 -6.70 -39.24 -13.35
CA SER A 3 -6.83 -39.02 -11.93
C SER A 3 -5.83 -37.94 -11.52
N ASP A 4 -6.29 -36.68 -11.41
CA ASP A 4 -5.56 -35.68 -10.67
C ASP A 4 -5.53 -36.15 -9.22
N SER A 5 -4.45 -36.87 -8.88
CA SER A 5 -4.11 -37.27 -7.51
C SER A 5 -4.33 -36.05 -6.61
N GLY A 6 -5.18 -36.16 -5.60
CA GLY A 6 -5.56 -35.04 -4.73
C GLY A 6 -4.34 -34.28 -4.17
N TRP A 7 -3.21 -34.97 -4.03
CA TRP A 7 -1.91 -34.40 -3.70
C TRP A 7 -1.42 -33.34 -4.69
N LYS A 8 -1.54 -33.56 -6.02
CA LYS A 8 -1.17 -32.59 -7.04
C LYS A 8 -2.00 -31.31 -6.93
N ARG A 9 -3.28 -31.44 -6.59
CA ARG A 9 -4.19 -30.29 -6.38
C ARG A 9 -3.77 -29.48 -5.15
N VAL A 10 -3.46 -30.15 -4.04
CA VAL A 10 -2.96 -29.50 -2.81
C VAL A 10 -1.63 -28.80 -3.09
N LEU A 11 -0.66 -29.49 -3.70
CA LEU A 11 0.64 -28.92 -4.05
C LEU A 11 0.49 -27.67 -4.93
N ARG A 12 -0.35 -27.75 -5.97
CA ARG A 12 -0.64 -26.59 -6.83
C ARG A 12 -1.24 -25.43 -6.03
N GLY A 13 -2.19 -25.70 -5.14
CA GLY A 13 -2.80 -24.68 -4.30
C GLY A 13 -1.79 -23.98 -3.37
N VAL A 14 -0.91 -24.76 -2.73
CA VAL A 14 0.15 -24.23 -1.88
C VAL A 14 1.12 -23.36 -2.68
N LEU A 15 1.59 -23.83 -3.84
CA LEU A 15 2.51 -23.07 -4.68
C LEU A 15 1.90 -21.75 -5.17
N LEU A 16 0.64 -21.77 -5.64
CA LEU A 16 -0.07 -20.55 -6.03
C LEU A 16 -0.25 -19.58 -4.86
N THR A 17 -0.49 -20.10 -3.65
CA THR A 17 -0.63 -19.27 -2.44
C THR A 17 0.69 -18.61 -2.08
N ILE A 18 1.81 -19.34 -2.13
CA ILE A 18 3.15 -18.79 -1.88
C ILE A 18 3.46 -17.67 -2.88
N VAL A 19 3.19 -17.91 -4.17
CA VAL A 19 3.39 -16.90 -5.22
C VAL A 19 2.52 -15.67 -4.96
N ALA A 20 1.23 -15.86 -4.63
CA ALA A 20 0.32 -14.77 -4.31
C ALA A 20 0.82 -13.96 -3.09
N LEU A 21 1.21 -14.62 -2.00
CA LEU A 21 1.74 -13.96 -0.80
C LEU A 21 3.03 -13.18 -1.10
N PHE A 22 3.91 -13.71 -1.94
CA PHE A 22 5.12 -13.02 -2.37
C PHE A 22 4.79 -11.71 -3.09
N PHE A 23 3.83 -11.71 -4.02
CA PHE A 23 3.43 -10.51 -4.76
C PHE A 23 2.54 -9.55 -3.94
N LEU A 24 1.78 -10.05 -2.98
CA LEU A 24 0.99 -9.22 -2.07
C LEU A 24 1.83 -8.58 -0.97
N PHE A 25 2.97 -9.17 -0.62
CA PHE A 25 3.82 -8.67 0.46
C PHE A 25 4.23 -7.19 0.30
N PRO A 26 4.70 -6.72 -0.88
CA PRO A 26 4.97 -5.29 -1.09
C PRO A 26 3.74 -4.39 -0.87
N ILE A 27 2.54 -4.84 -1.26
CA ILE A 27 1.29 -4.09 -1.07
C ILE A 27 0.96 -4.02 0.43
N PHE A 28 1.06 -5.15 1.13
CA PHE A 28 0.89 -5.20 2.58
C PHE A 28 1.88 -4.27 3.30
N TRP A 29 3.12 -4.21 2.84
CA TRP A 29 4.14 -3.33 3.40
C TRP A 29 3.81 -1.84 3.23
N VAL A 30 3.40 -1.42 2.03
CA VAL A 30 2.96 -0.04 1.76
C VAL A 30 1.72 0.31 2.58
N PHE A 31 0.76 -0.62 2.69
CA PHE A 31 -0.41 -0.44 3.54
C PHE A 31 0.00 -0.22 5.00
N LEU A 32 0.92 -1.02 5.54
CA LEU A 32 1.41 -0.84 6.91
C LEU A 32 2.07 0.54 7.11
N MET A 33 2.96 0.93 6.19
CA MET A 33 3.63 2.24 6.22
C MET A 33 2.64 3.40 6.14
N SER A 34 1.48 3.24 5.50
CA SER A 34 0.47 4.32 5.44
C SER A 34 -0.08 4.72 6.81
N PHE A 35 0.03 3.85 7.83
CA PHE A 35 -0.32 4.13 9.22
C PHE A 35 0.88 4.53 10.09
N GLN A 36 2.07 4.67 9.52
CA GLN A 36 3.29 5.06 10.23
C GLN A 36 3.60 6.55 10.06
N THR A 37 4.32 7.14 11.00
CA THR A 37 4.87 8.49 10.83
C THR A 37 6.03 8.49 9.83
N ASN A 38 6.29 9.62 9.16
CA ASN A 38 7.44 9.77 8.26
C ASN A 38 8.77 9.41 8.94
N GLU A 39 8.94 9.78 10.21
CA GLU A 39 10.12 9.43 11.00
C GLU A 39 10.28 7.90 11.16
N THR A 40 9.17 7.19 11.42
CA THR A 40 9.19 5.73 11.57
C THR A 40 9.52 5.03 10.26
N ILE A 41 8.96 5.51 9.14
CA ILE A 41 9.19 4.95 7.79
C ILE A 41 10.65 5.10 7.38
N LEU A 42 11.26 6.25 7.66
CA LEU A 42 12.65 6.57 7.29
C LEU A 42 13.69 6.01 8.27
N ARG A 43 13.26 5.41 9.38
CA ARG A 43 14.16 4.85 10.39
C ARG A 43 14.88 3.60 9.86
N ILE A 44 16.16 3.48 10.18
CA ILE A 44 16.96 2.28 9.95
C ILE A 44 17.38 1.70 11.31
N PRO A 45 17.04 0.44 11.65
CA PRO A 45 16.25 -0.52 10.87
C PRO A 45 14.73 -0.18 10.87
N PRO A 46 13.99 -0.60 9.82
CA PRO A 46 12.55 -0.38 9.71
C PRO A 46 11.81 -1.06 10.86
N SER A 47 10.85 -0.35 11.46
CA SER A 47 10.06 -0.85 12.57
C SER A 47 8.75 -1.47 12.08
N ILE A 48 8.52 -2.73 12.45
CA ILE A 48 7.21 -3.39 12.27
C ILE A 48 6.26 -3.15 13.46
N VAL A 49 6.81 -2.71 14.60
CA VAL A 49 6.06 -2.31 15.80
C VAL A 49 6.03 -0.80 15.85
N PHE A 50 4.84 -0.22 15.82
CA PHE A 50 4.63 1.24 15.84
C PHE A 50 3.23 1.54 16.38
N GLU A 51 3.01 2.79 16.76
CA GLU A 51 1.68 3.29 17.11
C GLU A 51 0.97 3.73 15.82
N PRO A 52 -0.16 3.11 15.44
CA PRO A 52 -0.88 3.46 14.22
C PRO A 52 -1.41 4.89 14.27
N THR A 53 -1.26 5.62 13.17
CA THR A 53 -1.76 6.99 13.02
C THR A 53 -2.51 7.18 11.70
N LEU A 54 -3.43 8.14 11.67
CA LEU A 54 -4.16 8.56 10.47
C LEU A 54 -3.68 9.89 9.89
N GLN A 55 -2.60 10.46 10.44
CA GLN A 55 -2.07 11.77 10.05
C GLN A 55 -1.74 11.85 8.55
N ASN A 56 -1.22 10.77 7.95
CA ASN A 56 -0.93 10.74 6.51
C ASN A 56 -2.20 10.93 5.67
N TYR A 57 -3.30 10.25 6.03
CA TYR A 57 -4.59 10.38 5.34
C TYR A 57 -5.19 11.78 5.52
N VAL A 58 -5.14 12.31 6.74
CA VAL A 58 -5.60 13.68 7.02
C VAL A 58 -4.82 14.67 6.17
N ALA A 59 -3.51 14.52 6.04
CA ALA A 59 -2.69 15.39 5.21
C ALA A 59 -3.04 15.29 3.72
N LEU A 60 -3.23 14.08 3.19
CA LEU A 60 -3.65 13.86 1.79
C LEU A 60 -4.99 14.53 1.47
N ILE A 61 -5.96 14.44 2.38
CA ILE A 61 -7.31 14.99 2.19
C ILE A 61 -7.32 16.51 2.41
N SER A 62 -6.68 16.99 3.47
CA SER A 62 -6.61 18.43 3.80
C SER A 62 -5.71 19.22 2.85
N GLY A 63 -4.83 18.54 2.11
CA GLY A 63 -3.86 19.17 1.24
C GLY A 63 -2.65 19.76 1.98
N LYS A 64 -2.45 19.44 3.27
CA LYS A 64 -1.42 20.06 4.11
C LYS A 64 -0.59 19.01 4.85
N LEU A 65 0.67 18.87 4.48
CA LEU A 65 1.64 18.06 5.19
C LEU A 65 2.41 18.96 6.18
N VAL A 66 2.20 18.75 7.47
CA VAL A 66 2.94 19.45 8.52
C VAL A 66 4.19 18.65 8.86
N SER A 67 5.35 19.29 8.80
CA SER A 67 6.65 18.71 9.17
C SER A 67 7.43 19.66 10.07
N ASN A 68 8.52 19.16 10.65
CA ASN A 68 9.43 19.98 11.46
C ASN A 68 10.07 21.14 10.67
N ALA A 69 10.10 21.06 9.34
CA ALA A 69 10.64 22.09 8.46
C ALA A 69 9.58 23.10 7.97
N GLY A 70 8.30 22.90 8.30
CA GLY A 70 7.19 23.75 7.87
C GLY A 70 6.02 22.96 7.28
N VAL A 71 5.08 23.69 6.66
CA VAL A 71 3.88 23.14 6.02
C VAL A 71 4.07 23.08 4.51
N LEU A 72 3.90 21.89 3.94
CA LEU A 72 3.91 21.67 2.50
C LEU A 72 2.47 21.52 2.01
N GLU A 73 2.10 22.29 0.99
CA GLU A 73 0.81 22.13 0.32
C GLU A 73 0.90 21.01 -0.72
N ILE A 74 -0.08 20.10 -0.69
CA ILE A 74 -0.17 18.97 -1.61
C ILE A 74 -1.51 18.97 -2.34
N ALA A 75 -1.45 18.89 -3.66
CA ALA A 75 -2.63 18.87 -4.53
C ALA A 75 -3.18 17.45 -4.77
N PHE A 76 -3.03 16.53 -3.79
CA PHE A 76 -3.32 15.11 -3.98
C PHE A 76 -4.74 14.84 -4.47
N MET A 77 -5.76 15.37 -3.79
CA MET A 77 -7.18 15.14 -4.17
C MET A 77 -7.51 15.68 -5.56
N LYS A 78 -6.94 16.83 -5.94
CA LYS A 78 -7.09 17.39 -7.30
C LYS A 78 -6.44 16.47 -8.34
N ASN A 79 -5.22 16.03 -8.09
CA ASN A 79 -4.49 15.14 -9.00
C ASN A 79 -5.21 13.79 -9.14
N LEU A 80 -5.71 13.23 -8.04
CA LEU A 80 -6.50 12.01 -8.05
C LEU A 80 -7.78 12.17 -8.90
N GLY A 81 -8.50 13.28 -8.73
CA GLY A 81 -9.67 13.59 -9.56
C GLY A 81 -9.32 13.72 -11.05
N ASN A 82 -8.24 14.42 -11.38
CA ASN A 82 -7.76 14.53 -12.76
C ASN A 82 -7.43 13.16 -13.37
N SER A 83 -6.73 12.30 -12.62
CA SER A 83 -6.40 10.94 -13.08
C SER A 83 -7.64 10.09 -13.31
N LEU A 84 -8.64 10.17 -12.43
CA LEU A 84 -9.91 9.44 -12.59
C LEU A 84 -10.67 9.88 -13.84
N ILE A 85 -10.75 11.18 -14.10
CA ILE A 85 -11.41 11.71 -15.31
C ILE A 85 -10.67 11.21 -16.55
N LEU A 86 -9.34 11.35 -16.58
CA LEU A 86 -8.54 10.95 -17.73
C LEU A 86 -8.61 9.43 -17.99
N SER A 87 -8.61 8.59 -16.94
CA SER A 87 -8.68 7.14 -17.13
C SER A 87 -10.03 6.66 -17.66
N VAL A 88 -11.12 7.40 -17.39
CA VAL A 88 -12.47 7.06 -17.87
C VAL A 88 -12.74 7.64 -19.26
N VAL A 89 -12.24 8.84 -19.54
CA VAL A 89 -12.55 9.59 -20.78
C VAL A 89 -11.56 9.29 -21.91
N SER A 90 -10.39 8.72 -21.61
CA SER A 90 -9.41 8.28 -22.61
C SER A 90 -9.93 7.05 -23.37
N VAL A 91 -10.85 7.27 -24.30
CA VAL A 91 -11.37 6.32 -25.29
C VAL A 91 -11.14 6.88 -26.69
#